data_AF-A0A558BL89-F1
#
_entry.id   AF-A0A558BL89-F1
#
_cell.length_a   1.000
_cell.length_b   1.000
_cell.length_c   1.000
_cell.angle_alpha   90.00
_cell.angle_beta   90.00
_cell.angle_gamma   90.00
#
_symmetry.space_group_name_H-M   'P 1'
#
loop_
_entity.id
_entity.type
_entity.pdbx_description
1 polymer ?
#
loop_
_entity_poly.entity_id
_entity_poly.type
_entity_poly.pdbx_seq_one_letter_code
_entity_poly.pdbx_strand_id
1 'polypeptide(L)'
;MSLSRTGTHQALLLVGALALAGGLYALPKGIVKPKESKAELTQDAARTANRDGGGMATNGSKTEASSGPRPAETATVGPNEAGGTAAAPHTQANATQRRELNGLLAKYKATTDAATRRQVSLDLGSRYEAVQRFDSAGYYYAEVALAQPAEKAWQKAADAYFQAYSFASSEARKKMLGERARELYDNVLTANPNNLDAKTNLGMAYMSSDNPVKGITLLREVLEQDPKNEKVLYNLGVLAIQSNQYDKAAERFAQLVQVNPNNVEGQFYLGVTLARTNRAAGAKAAFLKAKSLSQDPALAASVEEELAKLQ
;
A
#
# COMPACT_ATOMS: atom_id res chain seq x y z
N MET A 1 -8.27 32.07 -43.15
CA MET A 1 -8.43 30.62 -42.92
C MET A 1 -7.98 30.32 -41.50
N SER A 2 -8.96 29.97 -40.65
CA SER A 2 -8.79 29.56 -39.26
C SER A 2 -8.27 28.12 -39.22
N LEU A 3 -7.23 27.86 -38.42
CA LEU A 3 -6.91 26.51 -37.97
C LEU A 3 -6.69 26.54 -36.46
N SER A 4 -7.75 26.17 -35.76
CA SER A 4 -7.78 25.88 -34.34
C SER A 4 -6.82 24.73 -34.00
N ARG A 5 -5.92 24.95 -33.03
CA ARG A 5 -5.29 23.84 -32.28
C ARG A 5 -6.10 23.62 -31.02
N THR A 6 -6.95 22.61 -31.07
CA THR A 6 -7.65 22.07 -29.90
C THR A 6 -6.63 21.44 -28.96
N GLY A 7 -6.54 21.99 -27.74
CA GLY A 7 -5.79 21.39 -26.65
C GLY A 7 -6.48 20.12 -26.17
N THR A 8 -5.86 18.98 -26.41
CA THR A 8 -6.25 17.72 -25.77
C THR A 8 -5.45 17.58 -24.48
N HIS A 9 -6.11 17.82 -23.35
CA HIS A 9 -5.62 17.44 -22.03
C HIS A 9 -5.54 15.91 -21.95
N GLN A 10 -4.37 15.34 -22.25
CA GLN A 10 -4.07 13.96 -21.89
C GLN A 10 -3.46 13.94 -20.48
N ALA A 11 -4.30 13.57 -19.51
CA ALA A 11 -3.85 13.12 -18.20
C ALA A 11 -3.10 11.79 -18.40
N LEU A 12 -1.79 11.77 -18.14
CA LEU A 12 -0.99 10.55 -18.24
C LEU A 12 -0.60 10.05 -16.85
N LEU A 13 -1.09 8.84 -16.60
CA LEU A 13 -0.90 7.99 -15.45
C LEU A 13 0.57 7.58 -15.32
N LEU A 14 1.17 7.83 -14.17
CA LEU A 14 2.42 7.21 -13.75
C LEU A 14 2.13 5.77 -13.33
N VAL A 15 2.34 4.83 -14.25
CA VAL A 15 2.44 3.40 -13.93
C VAL A 15 3.74 2.89 -14.56
N GLY A 16 4.74 2.65 -13.72
CA GLY A 16 6.05 2.16 -14.16
C GLY A 16 7.03 1.93 -13.02
N ALA A 17 6.83 0.82 -12.30
CA ALA A 17 7.86 0.02 -11.62
C ALA A 17 8.88 0.71 -10.68
N LEU A 18 8.45 1.02 -9.45
CA LEU A 18 9.23 0.73 -8.23
C LEU A 18 8.25 0.25 -7.14
N ALA A 19 7.80 -0.99 -7.31
CA ALA A 19 7.20 -1.75 -6.22
C ALA A 19 8.32 -2.06 -5.22
N LEU A 20 8.68 -1.07 -4.39
CA LEU A 20 9.27 -1.24 -3.06
C LEU A 20 9.33 0.06 -2.22
N ALA A 21 8.94 1.24 -2.71
CA ALA A 21 8.86 2.43 -1.83
C ALA A 21 7.88 3.56 -2.26
N GLY A 22 6.90 3.28 -3.15
CA GLY A 22 6.09 4.35 -3.78
C GLY A 22 4.59 4.09 -3.88
N GLY A 23 3.98 3.31 -3.00
CA GLY A 23 2.55 3.00 -3.02
C GLY A 23 1.66 4.10 -2.42
N LEU A 24 1.67 5.31 -2.99
CA LEU A 24 0.66 6.35 -2.73
C LEU A 24 0.44 7.17 -4.01
N TYR A 25 -0.04 6.50 -5.06
CA TYR A 25 -0.42 7.14 -6.32
C TYR A 25 -1.91 6.91 -6.62
N ALA A 26 -2.74 7.84 -6.13
CA ALA A 26 -4.02 8.25 -6.74
C ALA A 26 -4.59 9.45 -5.96
N LEU A 27 -4.72 10.60 -6.62
CA LEU A 27 -5.46 11.76 -6.11
C LEU A 27 -6.98 11.47 -6.15
N PRO A 28 -7.75 11.73 -5.08
CA PRO A 28 -9.21 11.53 -5.13
C PRO A 28 -9.90 12.70 -5.85
N LYS A 29 -10.80 12.38 -6.78
CA LYS A 29 -11.85 13.29 -7.25
C LYS A 29 -13.20 12.83 -6.69
N GLY A 30 -13.92 13.75 -6.04
CA GLY A 30 -15.39 13.85 -6.05
C GLY A 30 -16.22 12.80 -5.28
N ILE A 31 -16.72 13.23 -4.12
CA ILE A 31 -17.91 12.83 -3.33
C ILE A 31 -19.00 12.03 -4.08
N VAL A 32 -19.48 10.91 -3.50
CA VAL A 32 -20.88 10.64 -3.02
C VAL A 32 -20.85 9.45 -2.02
N LYS A 33 -21.49 9.59 -0.86
CA LYS A 33 -21.67 8.53 0.17
C LYS A 33 -23.01 7.81 0.01
N PRO A 34 -23.10 6.52 0.38
CA PRO A 34 -24.21 6.02 1.17
C PRO A 34 -23.74 5.57 2.56
N LYS A 35 -24.59 5.80 3.57
CA LYS A 35 -24.39 5.41 4.97
C LYS A 35 -24.60 3.90 5.10
N GLU A 36 -23.63 3.20 5.68
CA GLU A 36 -23.84 1.89 6.29
C GLU A 36 -23.39 1.91 7.76
N SER A 37 -24.10 1.14 8.59
CA SER A 37 -24.17 1.33 10.04
C SER A 37 -23.02 0.64 10.79
N LYS A 38 -22.67 1.20 11.96
CA LYS A 38 -21.52 0.87 12.83
C LYS A 38 -21.40 -0.59 13.32
N ALA A 39 -22.35 -1.48 13.02
CA ALA A 39 -22.43 -2.83 13.61
C ALA A 39 -21.77 -3.94 12.78
N GLU A 40 -21.38 -3.71 11.52
CA GLU A 40 -20.78 -4.74 10.64
C GLU A 40 -19.23 -4.73 10.60
N LEU A 41 -18.60 -3.79 11.32
CA LEU A 41 -17.20 -3.39 11.11
C LEU A 41 -16.15 -4.15 11.95
N THR A 42 -16.56 -5.02 12.88
CA THR A 42 -15.63 -5.82 13.71
C THR A 42 -15.42 -7.25 13.22
N GLN A 43 -16.07 -7.66 12.12
CA GLN A 43 -15.95 -9.02 11.57
C GLN A 43 -15.12 -9.13 10.27
N ASP A 44 -14.65 -8.02 9.66
CA ASP A 44 -14.23 -8.07 8.25
C ASP A 44 -12.74 -8.33 7.98
N ALA A 45 -11.84 -8.02 8.93
CA ALA A 45 -10.45 -8.49 8.86
C ALA A 45 -10.37 -10.02 8.97
N ALA A 46 -11.25 -10.58 9.80
CA ALA A 46 -11.51 -12.01 9.82
C ALA A 46 -12.23 -12.46 8.55
N ARG A 47 -13.14 -11.70 7.93
CA ARG A 47 -13.78 -12.11 6.65
C ARG A 47 -12.85 -12.13 5.45
N THR A 48 -11.83 -11.29 5.31
CA THR A 48 -10.85 -11.46 4.22
C THR A 48 -9.90 -12.63 4.46
N ALA A 49 -9.63 -13.00 5.72
CA ALA A 49 -8.99 -14.26 6.08
C ALA A 49 -9.96 -15.47 6.04
N ASN A 50 -11.27 -15.26 6.21
CA ASN A 50 -12.31 -16.29 6.22
C ASN A 50 -12.94 -16.53 4.83
N ARG A 51 -12.79 -15.61 3.87
CA ARG A 51 -13.23 -15.83 2.47
C ARG A 51 -12.38 -16.89 1.79
N ASP A 52 -11.13 -17.07 2.23
CA ASP A 52 -10.23 -18.15 1.84
C ASP A 52 -10.20 -19.32 2.84
N GLY A 53 -11.21 -19.41 3.71
CA GLY A 53 -11.40 -20.54 4.61
C GLY A 53 -10.43 -20.57 5.79
N GLY A 54 -10.42 -19.53 6.63
CA GLY A 54 -9.58 -19.42 7.82
C GLY A 54 -10.29 -19.27 9.17
N GLY A 55 -11.56 -19.67 9.33
CA GLY A 55 -12.28 -19.55 10.63
C GLY A 55 -13.58 -20.34 10.68
N MET A 56 -13.86 -20.96 11.83
CA MET A 56 -14.85 -22.01 12.09
C MET A 56 -16.30 -21.48 12.25
N ALA A 57 -17.25 -22.38 12.05
CA ALA A 57 -18.70 -22.17 11.94
C ALA A 57 -19.39 -21.46 13.12
N THR A 58 -20.52 -20.79 12.81
CA THR A 58 -21.68 -20.76 13.70
C THR A 58 -22.93 -21.22 12.94
N ASN A 59 -23.46 -22.37 13.36
CA ASN A 59 -24.72 -22.96 12.93
C ASN A 59 -25.89 -22.23 13.63
N GLY A 60 -27.01 -21.96 12.95
CA GLY A 60 -28.15 -21.30 13.57
C GLY A 60 -29.27 -20.84 12.63
N SER A 61 -30.04 -21.81 12.14
CA SER A 61 -31.44 -21.77 11.68
C SER A 61 -32.31 -20.52 11.90
N LYS A 62 -33.12 -20.15 10.87
CA LYS A 62 -34.61 -20.29 10.79
C LYS A 62 -35.23 -19.35 9.73
N THR A 63 -35.89 -19.90 8.70
CA THR A 63 -37.36 -19.85 8.38
C THR A 63 -37.72 -18.65 7.48
N GLU A 64 -38.57 -18.68 6.45
CA GLU A 64 -39.87 -19.33 6.16
C GLU A 64 -40.00 -19.46 4.61
N ALA A 65 -40.43 -20.56 3.98
CA ALA A 65 -41.74 -21.24 3.87
C ALA A 65 -42.71 -20.68 2.79
N SER A 66 -43.39 -21.63 2.12
CA SER A 66 -44.61 -21.53 1.26
C SER A 66 -44.38 -21.37 -0.27
N SER A 67 -44.97 -22.13 -1.23
CA SER A 67 -46.00 -23.19 -1.25
C SER A 67 -46.10 -23.86 -2.65
N GLY A 68 -46.39 -25.17 -2.74
CA GLY A 68 -47.26 -25.79 -3.78
C GLY A 68 -46.65 -26.39 -5.09
N PRO A 69 -47.32 -27.35 -5.78
CA PRO A 69 -46.63 -28.52 -6.37
C PRO A 69 -46.77 -28.81 -7.90
N ARG A 70 -45.72 -29.47 -8.48
CA ARG A 70 -45.64 -30.43 -9.64
C ARG A 70 -46.05 -29.99 -11.08
N PRO A 71 -45.67 -30.71 -12.18
CA PRO A 71 -44.75 -31.86 -12.38
C PRO A 71 -43.70 -31.69 -13.52
N ALA A 72 -42.97 -32.76 -13.82
CA ALA A 72 -41.80 -32.93 -14.70
C ALA A 72 -42.03 -32.69 -16.21
N GLU A 73 -40.98 -32.21 -16.92
CA GLU A 73 -40.43 -32.86 -18.13
C GLU A 73 -39.17 -32.14 -18.68
N THR A 74 -38.18 -32.98 -19.05
CA THR A 74 -37.14 -32.84 -20.11
C THR A 74 -36.26 -31.59 -20.26
N ALA A 75 -34.96 -31.83 -20.01
CA ALA A 75 -33.78 -31.44 -20.78
C ALA A 75 -33.82 -30.17 -21.65
N THR A 76 -32.97 -29.18 -21.31
CA THR A 76 -31.99 -28.59 -22.24
C THR A 76 -30.90 -27.88 -21.42
N VAL A 77 -29.66 -28.09 -21.83
CA VAL A 77 -28.45 -27.47 -21.25
C VAL A 77 -28.27 -26.09 -21.85
N GLY A 78 -28.16 -25.08 -20.99
CA GLY A 78 -27.63 -23.74 -21.28
C GLY A 78 -28.27 -22.67 -20.38
N PRO A 79 -27.72 -21.45 -20.31
CA PRO A 79 -26.34 -21.03 -20.06
C PRO A 79 -26.23 -20.43 -18.63
N ASN A 80 -25.03 -20.25 -18.08
CA ASN A 80 -24.89 -19.32 -16.95
C ASN A 80 -23.65 -18.45 -17.13
N GLU A 81 -23.86 -17.35 -17.86
CA GLU A 81 -23.20 -16.10 -17.55
C GLU A 81 -23.71 -15.62 -16.18
N ALA A 82 -22.81 -15.51 -15.20
CA ALA A 82 -23.07 -14.74 -14.00
C ALA A 82 -21.76 -14.19 -13.44
N GLY A 83 -21.45 -12.96 -13.84
CA GLY A 83 -20.88 -11.94 -12.94
C GLY A 83 -19.52 -12.25 -12.33
N GLY A 84 -18.51 -12.53 -13.16
CA GLY A 84 -17.12 -12.43 -12.73
C GLY A 84 -16.77 -10.95 -12.50
N THR A 85 -16.86 -10.47 -11.25
CA THR A 85 -16.20 -9.21 -10.89
C THR A 85 -14.71 -9.40 -11.14
N ALA A 86 -14.16 -8.65 -12.10
CA ALA A 86 -12.76 -8.69 -12.49
C ALA A 86 -11.85 -8.53 -11.27
N ALA A 87 -11.32 -9.66 -10.79
CA ALA A 87 -10.26 -9.66 -9.79
C ALA A 87 -8.95 -9.23 -10.48
N ALA A 88 -8.30 -8.20 -9.94
CA ALA A 88 -7.11 -7.59 -10.52
C ALA A 88 -6.01 -8.65 -10.82
N PRO A 89 -5.37 -8.61 -12.01
CA PRO A 89 -4.54 -9.68 -12.55
C PRO A 89 -3.20 -9.95 -11.81
N HIS A 90 -2.92 -9.26 -10.71
CA HIS A 90 -1.64 -9.34 -9.97
C HIS A 90 -1.73 -10.14 -8.64
N THR A 91 -2.84 -10.82 -8.39
CA THR A 91 -3.15 -11.43 -7.07
C THR A 91 -3.42 -12.93 -7.12
N GLN A 92 -3.23 -13.58 -8.28
CA GLN A 92 -3.62 -14.98 -8.44
C GLN A 92 -2.43 -15.92 -8.27
N ALA A 93 -2.35 -16.52 -7.07
CA ALA A 93 -1.52 -17.70 -6.81
C ALA A 93 -1.80 -18.77 -7.88
N ASN A 94 -0.77 -19.38 -8.44
CA ASN A 94 -0.91 -20.49 -9.39
C ASN A 94 -1.47 -21.75 -8.69
N ALA A 95 -1.83 -22.79 -9.47
CA ALA A 95 -2.46 -23.99 -8.91
C ALA A 95 -1.62 -24.68 -7.81
N THR A 96 -0.30 -24.71 -7.98
CA THR A 96 0.64 -25.29 -7.00
C THR A 96 0.66 -24.47 -5.71
N GLN A 97 0.81 -23.14 -5.82
CA GLN A 97 0.80 -22.22 -4.69
C GLN A 97 -0.52 -22.28 -3.92
N ARG A 98 -1.66 -22.38 -4.62
CA ARG A 98 -2.98 -22.57 -3.98
C ARG A 98 -3.07 -23.88 -3.22
N ARG A 99 -2.59 -24.99 -3.80
CA ARG A 99 -2.61 -26.31 -3.15
C ARG A 99 -1.74 -26.30 -1.89
N GLU A 100 -0.57 -25.69 -1.96
CA GLU A 100 0.33 -25.53 -0.81
C GLU A 100 -0.32 -24.68 0.31
N LEU A 101 -0.87 -23.51 -0.03
CA LEU A 101 -1.59 -22.66 0.92
C LEU A 101 -2.75 -23.41 1.59
N ASN A 102 -3.56 -24.14 0.82
CA ASN A 102 -4.67 -24.93 1.37
C ASN A 102 -4.17 -26.03 2.34
N GLY A 103 -3.05 -26.68 2.04
CA GLY A 103 -2.43 -27.66 2.92
C GLY A 103 -1.93 -27.05 4.23
N LEU A 104 -1.28 -25.88 4.16
CA LEU A 104 -0.83 -25.15 5.35
C LEU A 104 -2.00 -24.65 6.19
N LEU A 105 -3.08 -24.14 5.58
CA LEU A 105 -4.30 -23.71 6.27
C LEU A 105 -4.97 -24.88 7.00
N ALA A 106 -5.06 -26.05 6.35
CA ALA A 106 -5.60 -27.26 6.98
C ALA A 106 -4.75 -27.68 8.19
N LYS A 107 -3.41 -27.66 8.05
CA LYS A 107 -2.48 -27.97 9.15
C LYS A 107 -2.60 -26.96 10.31
N TYR A 108 -2.72 -25.67 9.99
CA TYR A 108 -2.90 -24.59 10.98
C TYR A 108 -4.17 -24.79 11.81
N LYS A 109 -5.27 -25.19 11.18
CA LYS A 109 -6.54 -25.47 11.87
C LYS A 109 -6.48 -26.74 12.72
N ALA A 110 -5.81 -27.78 12.23
CA ALA A 110 -5.78 -29.09 12.88
C ALA A 110 -4.82 -29.14 14.08
N THR A 111 -3.76 -28.31 14.10
CA THR A 111 -2.75 -28.37 15.15
C THR A 111 -3.20 -27.68 16.44
N THR A 112 -3.04 -28.36 17.57
CA THR A 112 -3.21 -27.79 18.92
C THR A 112 -1.88 -27.46 19.59
N ASP A 113 -0.77 -27.96 19.04
CA ASP A 113 0.58 -27.68 19.54
C ASP A 113 1.01 -26.26 19.19
N ALA A 114 1.42 -25.49 20.20
CA ALA A 114 1.74 -24.07 20.05
C ALA A 114 2.98 -23.84 19.17
N ALA A 115 3.99 -24.70 19.28
CA ALA A 115 5.22 -24.58 18.49
C ALA A 115 4.94 -24.87 17.00
N THR A 116 4.22 -25.94 16.72
CA THR A 116 3.78 -26.30 15.37
C THR A 116 2.88 -25.23 14.79
N ARG A 117 1.91 -24.71 15.57
CA ARG A 117 1.02 -23.62 15.13
C ARG A 117 1.82 -22.38 14.72
N ARG A 118 2.80 -21.98 15.54
CA ARG A 118 3.68 -20.83 15.23
C ARG A 118 4.47 -21.05 13.94
N GLN A 119 5.06 -22.25 13.78
CA GLN A 119 5.81 -22.56 12.56
C GLN A 119 4.92 -22.52 11.32
N VAL A 120 3.71 -23.08 11.39
CA VAL A 120 2.76 -23.05 10.27
C VAL A 120 2.30 -21.62 9.98
N SER A 121 2.12 -20.77 10.99
CA SER A 121 1.85 -19.34 10.79
C SER A 121 2.99 -18.63 10.05
N LEU A 122 4.25 -18.90 10.41
CA LEU A 122 5.42 -18.35 9.68
C LEU A 122 5.43 -18.78 8.22
N ASP A 123 5.14 -20.06 7.95
CA ASP A 123 5.06 -20.61 6.59
C ASP A 123 3.92 -19.95 5.80
N LEU A 124 2.73 -19.84 6.40
CA LEU A 124 1.57 -19.16 5.81
C LEU A 124 1.86 -17.70 5.48
N GLY A 125 2.44 -16.96 6.42
CA GLY A 125 2.82 -15.56 6.22
C GLY A 125 3.73 -15.41 4.99
N SER A 126 4.75 -16.25 4.91
CA SER A 126 5.72 -16.24 3.81
C SER A 126 5.08 -16.62 2.46
N ARG A 127 4.14 -17.57 2.44
CA ARG A 127 3.43 -17.97 1.22
C ARG A 127 2.43 -16.93 0.74
N TYR A 128 1.74 -16.26 1.65
CA TYR A 128 0.85 -15.15 1.29
C TYR A 128 1.63 -13.95 0.75
N GLU A 129 2.79 -13.63 1.34
CA GLU A 129 3.68 -12.58 0.85
C GLU A 129 4.18 -12.88 -0.56
N ALA A 130 4.58 -14.13 -0.84
CA ALA A 130 5.02 -14.57 -2.17
C ALA A 130 3.95 -14.45 -3.27
N VAL A 131 2.67 -14.41 -2.91
CA VAL A 131 1.54 -14.17 -3.83
C VAL A 131 0.94 -12.78 -3.67
N GLN A 132 1.69 -11.85 -3.05
CA GLN A 132 1.35 -10.44 -2.85
C GLN A 132 0.04 -10.21 -2.07
N ARG A 133 -0.31 -11.15 -1.18
CA ARG A 133 -1.44 -11.07 -0.27
C ARG A 133 -1.00 -10.60 1.11
N PHE A 134 -0.56 -9.34 1.17
CA PHE A 134 0.11 -8.77 2.33
C PHE A 134 -0.80 -8.63 3.57
N ASP A 135 -2.11 -8.48 3.38
CA ASP A 135 -3.09 -8.47 4.49
C ASP A 135 -3.12 -9.80 5.25
N SER A 136 -3.10 -10.90 4.51
CA SER A 136 -3.10 -12.26 5.01
C SER A 136 -1.73 -12.62 5.58
N ALA A 137 -0.64 -12.16 4.93
CA ALA A 137 0.71 -12.31 5.45
C ALA A 137 0.87 -11.63 6.81
N GLY A 138 0.43 -10.36 6.91
CA GLY A 138 0.47 -9.57 8.14
C GLY A 138 -0.29 -10.24 9.28
N TYR A 139 -1.46 -10.84 9.01
CA TYR A 139 -2.23 -11.60 10.00
C TYR A 139 -1.41 -12.75 10.61
N TYR A 140 -0.85 -13.63 9.78
CA TYR A 140 -0.10 -14.78 10.31
C TYR A 140 1.23 -14.38 10.96
N TYR A 141 1.89 -13.33 10.47
CA TYR A 141 3.06 -12.78 11.16
C TYR A 141 2.69 -12.15 12.52
N ALA A 142 1.52 -11.51 12.64
CA ALA A 142 1.03 -10.99 13.91
C ALA A 142 0.74 -12.13 14.91
N GLU A 143 0.16 -13.24 14.46
CA GLU A 143 -0.02 -14.45 15.30
C GLU A 143 1.32 -14.98 15.84
N VAL A 144 2.37 -14.96 15.01
CA VAL A 144 3.72 -15.36 15.43
C VAL A 144 4.26 -14.40 16.48
N ALA A 145 4.12 -13.09 16.26
CA ALA A 145 4.56 -12.07 17.19
C ALA A 145 3.79 -12.10 18.52
N LEU A 146 2.49 -12.43 18.50
CA LEU A 146 1.69 -12.65 19.72
C LEU A 146 2.15 -13.89 20.49
N ALA A 147 2.47 -14.98 19.79
CA ALA A 147 2.92 -16.23 20.42
C ALA A 147 4.38 -16.16 20.93
N GLN A 148 5.21 -15.30 20.35
CA GLN A 148 6.59 -15.04 20.76
C GLN A 148 6.95 -13.58 20.48
N PRO A 149 6.64 -12.66 21.40
CA PRO A 149 6.91 -11.24 21.22
C PRO A 149 8.39 -10.96 21.01
N ALA A 150 8.72 -10.32 19.88
CA ALA A 150 10.06 -9.87 19.54
C ALA A 150 9.96 -8.68 18.59
N GLU A 151 10.87 -7.71 18.72
CA GLU A 151 10.92 -6.51 17.85
C GLU A 151 10.80 -6.89 16.36
N LYS A 152 11.63 -7.82 15.90
CA LYS A 152 11.64 -8.27 14.49
C LYS A 152 10.34 -8.96 14.07
N ALA A 153 9.68 -9.68 14.98
CA ALA A 153 8.41 -10.34 14.69
C ALA A 153 7.29 -9.30 14.53
N TRP A 154 7.23 -8.32 15.43
CA TRP A 154 6.31 -7.18 15.32
C TRP A 154 6.56 -6.38 14.05
N GLN A 155 7.83 -6.11 13.74
CA GLN A 155 8.21 -5.34 12.56
C GLN A 155 7.80 -6.06 11.28
N LYS A 156 8.04 -7.37 11.18
CA LYS A 156 7.62 -8.14 10.02
C LYS A 156 6.10 -8.12 9.80
N ALA A 157 5.32 -8.22 10.87
CA ALA A 157 3.86 -8.12 10.79
C ALA A 157 3.41 -6.70 10.40
N ALA A 158 4.01 -5.67 11.02
CA ALA A 158 3.71 -4.27 10.74
C ALA A 158 4.01 -3.90 9.29
N ASP A 159 5.17 -4.31 8.77
CA ASP A 159 5.60 -4.05 7.39
C ASP A 159 4.66 -4.71 6.37
N ALA A 160 4.20 -5.94 6.62
CA ALA A 160 3.21 -6.59 5.76
C ALA A 160 1.86 -5.85 5.76
N TYR A 161 1.37 -5.41 6.93
CA TYR A 161 0.15 -4.59 6.98
C TYR A 161 0.33 -3.21 6.34
N PHE A 162 1.49 -2.57 6.51
CA PHE A 162 1.82 -1.30 5.88
C PHE A 162 1.86 -1.44 4.36
N GLN A 163 2.43 -2.53 3.85
CA GLN A 163 2.41 -2.84 2.42
C GLN A 163 0.98 -3.06 1.92
N ALA A 164 0.17 -3.84 2.64
CA ALA A 164 -1.24 -4.03 2.31
C ALA A 164 -2.02 -2.70 2.29
N TYR A 165 -1.76 -1.83 3.27
CA TYR A 165 -2.30 -0.47 3.36
C TYR A 165 -1.94 0.37 2.13
N SER A 166 -0.69 0.32 1.68
CA SER A 166 -0.21 1.08 0.50
C SER A 166 -0.88 0.66 -0.82
N PHE A 167 -1.34 -0.60 -0.91
CA PHE A 167 -2.06 -1.12 -2.06
C PHE A 167 -3.59 -1.04 -1.92
N ALA A 168 -4.11 -0.58 -0.77
CA ALA A 168 -5.54 -0.55 -0.53
C ALA A 168 -6.24 0.49 -1.41
N SER A 169 -7.17 0.03 -2.24
CA SER A 169 -7.91 0.90 -3.16
C SER A 169 -9.12 1.59 -2.52
N SER A 170 -9.72 0.99 -1.49
CA SER A 170 -10.89 1.57 -0.80
C SER A 170 -10.48 2.24 0.52
N GLU A 171 -11.16 3.35 0.84
CA GLU A 171 -10.92 4.08 2.09
C GLU A 171 -11.17 3.23 3.34
N ALA A 172 -12.19 2.36 3.30
CA ALA A 172 -12.45 1.42 4.39
C ALA A 172 -11.26 0.45 4.61
N ARG A 173 -10.67 -0.09 3.54
CA ARG A 173 -9.49 -0.95 3.63
C ARG A 173 -8.25 -0.18 4.08
N LYS A 174 -8.02 1.03 3.55
CA LYS A 174 -6.91 1.88 3.99
C LYS A 174 -7.00 2.16 5.48
N LYS A 175 -8.19 2.54 5.98
CA LYS A 175 -8.41 2.78 7.40
C LYS A 175 -8.09 1.55 8.24
N MET A 176 -8.68 0.40 7.91
CA MET A 176 -8.48 -0.85 8.65
C MET A 176 -7.02 -1.31 8.65
N LEU A 177 -6.38 -1.36 7.48
CA LEU A 177 -5.00 -1.85 7.35
C LEU A 177 -4.01 -0.86 7.95
N GLY A 178 -4.25 0.44 7.81
CA GLY A 178 -3.45 1.49 8.43
C GLY A 178 -3.57 1.51 9.96
N GLU A 179 -4.74 1.20 10.52
CA GLU A 179 -4.90 0.99 11.98
C GLU A 179 -4.04 -0.20 12.45
N ARG A 180 -4.12 -1.36 11.77
CA ARG A 180 -3.31 -2.54 12.11
C ARG A 180 -1.81 -2.29 11.99
N ALA A 181 -1.35 -1.63 10.93
CA ALA A 181 0.05 -1.27 10.76
C ALA A 181 0.53 -0.37 11.92
N ARG A 182 -0.27 0.64 12.30
CA ARG A 182 0.07 1.55 13.41
C ARG A 182 0.17 0.83 14.75
N GLU A 183 -0.81 -0.02 15.09
CA GLU A 183 -0.79 -0.83 16.32
C GLU A 183 0.47 -1.69 16.42
N LEU A 184 0.85 -2.35 15.32
CA LEU A 184 2.02 -3.23 15.30
C LEU A 184 3.33 -2.45 15.34
N TYR A 185 3.42 -1.30 14.66
CA TYR A 185 4.61 -0.44 14.79
C TYR A 185 4.73 0.17 16.19
N ASP A 186 3.63 0.46 16.88
CA ASP A 186 3.68 0.89 18.29
C ASP A 186 4.28 -0.23 19.17
N ASN A 187 4.02 -1.51 18.88
CA ASN A 187 4.70 -2.64 19.54
C ASN A 187 6.21 -2.70 19.20
N VAL A 188 6.59 -2.42 17.95
CA VAL A 188 8.02 -2.33 17.56
C VAL A 188 8.72 -1.24 18.35
N LEU A 189 8.12 -0.05 18.44
CA LEU A 189 8.70 1.09 19.15
C LEU A 189 8.66 0.95 20.67
N THR A 190 7.73 0.14 21.20
CA THR A 190 7.76 -0.25 22.61
C THR A 190 8.96 -1.16 22.91
N ALA A 191 9.28 -2.09 21.99
CA ALA A 191 10.44 -2.96 22.12
C ALA A 191 11.77 -2.22 21.84
N ASN A 192 11.77 -1.30 20.88
CA ASN A 192 12.93 -0.49 20.50
C ASN A 192 12.50 0.93 20.07
N PRO A 193 12.54 1.91 21.00
CA PRO A 193 12.14 3.30 20.72
C PRO A 193 13.00 4.02 19.68
N ASN A 194 14.17 3.49 19.33
CA ASN A 194 15.12 4.08 18.37
C ASN A 194 15.08 3.41 17.00
N ASN A 195 14.09 2.53 16.74
CA ASN A 195 13.91 1.94 15.42
C ASN A 195 13.38 2.99 14.41
N LEU A 196 14.31 3.61 13.68
CA LEU A 196 14.02 4.69 12.73
C LEU A 196 13.14 4.24 11.56
N ASP A 197 13.28 2.99 11.11
CA ASP A 197 12.47 2.42 10.04
C ASP A 197 11.00 2.29 10.48
N ALA A 198 10.78 1.77 11.69
CA ALA A 198 9.45 1.69 12.28
C ALA A 198 8.83 3.07 12.50
N LYS A 199 9.59 4.05 13.02
CA LYS A 199 9.11 5.45 13.12
C LYS A 199 8.73 6.02 11.75
N THR A 200 9.54 5.75 10.73
CA THR A 200 9.29 6.21 9.36
C THR A 200 8.01 5.63 8.79
N ASN A 201 7.85 4.30 8.85
CA ASN A 201 6.67 3.63 8.32
C ASN A 201 5.41 3.94 9.14
N LEU A 202 5.54 4.05 10.47
CA LEU A 202 4.46 4.52 11.35
C LEU A 202 4.03 5.93 10.95
N GLY A 203 5.00 6.83 10.72
CA GLY A 203 4.75 8.18 10.24
C GLY A 203 3.95 8.21 8.94
N MET A 204 4.35 7.37 7.98
CA MET A 204 3.62 7.22 6.70
C MET A 204 2.22 6.60 6.87
N ALA A 205 2.04 5.67 7.80
CA ALA A 205 0.73 5.07 8.11
C ALA A 205 -0.25 6.10 8.74
N TYR A 206 0.25 7.17 9.34
CA TYR A 206 -0.58 8.28 9.83
C TYR A 206 -1.04 9.24 8.71
N MET A 207 -0.42 9.23 7.52
CA MET A 207 -0.70 10.24 6.48
C MET A 207 -2.13 10.21 5.93
N SER A 208 -2.76 9.03 5.84
CA SER A 208 -4.18 8.91 5.44
C SER A 208 -5.10 8.63 6.64
N SER A 209 -4.66 8.99 7.84
CA SER A 209 -5.46 8.87 9.07
C SER A 209 -6.11 10.19 9.47
N ASP A 210 -6.90 10.18 10.54
CA ASP A 210 -7.47 11.39 11.14
C ASP A 210 -6.40 12.31 11.78
N ASN A 211 -5.14 11.86 11.90
CA ASN A 211 -4.04 12.64 12.49
C ASN A 211 -2.73 12.56 11.68
N PRO A 212 -2.66 13.21 10.50
CA PRO A 212 -1.43 13.27 9.70
C PRO A 212 -0.31 14.07 10.39
N VAL A 213 -0.64 14.98 11.30
CA VAL A 213 0.35 15.80 12.04
C VAL A 213 1.27 14.91 12.90
N LYS A 214 0.72 13.87 13.55
CA LYS A 214 1.53 12.88 14.29
C LYS A 214 2.56 12.21 13.37
N GLY A 215 2.18 11.89 12.13
CA GLY A 215 3.10 11.25 11.20
C GLY A 215 4.23 12.17 10.74
N ILE A 216 3.95 13.45 10.47
CA ILE A 216 4.99 14.44 10.16
C ILE A 216 5.94 14.61 11.35
N THR A 217 5.42 14.59 12.57
CA THR A 217 6.23 14.68 13.79
C THR A 217 7.22 13.51 13.89
N LEU A 218 6.75 12.28 13.69
CA LEU A 218 7.60 11.08 13.68
C LEU A 218 8.68 11.14 12.61
N LEU A 219 8.35 11.58 11.39
CA LEU A 219 9.33 11.75 10.31
C LEU A 219 10.39 12.81 10.66
N ARG A 220 9.99 13.90 11.32
CA ARG A 220 10.94 14.92 11.77
C ARG A 220 11.87 14.40 12.85
N GLU A 221 11.36 13.64 13.82
CA GLU A 221 12.20 12.97 14.83
C GLU A 221 13.24 12.05 14.19
N VAL A 222 12.90 11.35 13.10
CA VAL A 222 13.88 10.53 12.38
C VAL A 222 15.00 11.41 11.81
N LEU A 223 14.70 12.56 11.21
CA LEU A 223 15.75 13.47 10.71
C LEU A 223 16.54 14.18 11.82
N GLU A 224 15.98 14.31 13.02
CA GLU A 224 16.72 14.81 14.19
C GLU A 224 17.79 13.79 14.64
N GLN A 225 17.50 12.49 14.51
CA GLN A 225 18.43 11.41 14.86
C GLN A 225 19.38 11.03 13.71
N ASP A 226 18.86 11.00 12.48
CA ASP A 226 19.59 10.72 11.24
C ASP A 226 19.28 11.79 10.19
N PRO A 227 20.01 12.92 10.18
CA PRO A 227 19.82 14.00 9.22
C PRO A 227 20.05 13.61 7.75
N LYS A 228 20.66 12.44 7.51
CA LYS A 228 20.98 11.93 6.18
C LYS A 228 20.03 10.82 5.73
N ASN A 229 18.94 10.59 6.47
CA ASN A 229 18.00 9.54 6.13
C ASN A 229 17.31 9.82 4.78
N GLU A 230 17.79 9.17 3.72
CA GLU A 230 17.32 9.41 2.35
C GLU A 230 15.80 9.20 2.20
N LYS A 231 15.28 8.12 2.80
CA LYS A 231 13.87 7.75 2.73
C LYS A 231 12.98 8.83 3.37
N VAL A 232 13.39 9.37 4.51
CA VAL A 232 12.61 10.41 5.19
C VAL A 232 12.74 11.78 4.51
N LEU A 233 13.92 12.13 4.00
CA LEU A 233 14.10 13.33 3.18
C LEU A 233 13.17 13.29 1.95
N TYR A 234 13.12 12.15 1.26
CA TYR A 234 12.20 11.92 0.16
C TYR A 234 10.74 12.04 0.60
N ASN A 235 10.32 11.31 1.63
CA ASN A 235 8.92 11.30 2.11
C ASN A 235 8.45 12.70 2.51
N LEU A 236 9.24 13.45 3.29
CA LEU A 236 8.90 14.82 3.69
C LEU A 236 8.88 15.78 2.49
N GLY A 237 9.76 15.58 1.50
CA GLY A 237 9.73 16.33 0.24
C GLY A 237 8.43 16.10 -0.54
N VAL A 238 8.00 14.85 -0.70
CA VAL A 238 6.75 14.49 -1.38
C VAL A 238 5.54 15.03 -0.61
N LEU A 239 5.50 14.90 0.71
CA LEU A 239 4.42 15.43 1.54
C LEU A 239 4.34 16.97 1.48
N ALA A 240 5.49 17.65 1.37
CA ALA A 240 5.55 19.08 1.15
C ALA A 240 4.97 19.47 -0.23
N ILE A 241 5.28 18.73 -1.30
CA ILE A 241 4.65 18.91 -2.62
C ILE A 241 3.13 18.76 -2.53
N GLN A 242 2.64 17.70 -1.88
CA GLN A 242 1.19 17.44 -1.73
C GLN A 242 0.47 18.57 -0.99
N SER A 243 1.17 19.26 -0.10
CA SER A 243 0.67 20.41 0.65
C SER A 243 0.97 21.75 -0.04
N ASN A 244 1.43 21.75 -1.29
CA ASN A 244 1.85 22.93 -2.07
C ASN A 244 2.98 23.76 -1.43
N GLN A 245 3.76 23.17 -0.53
CA GLN A 245 4.90 23.81 0.14
C GLN A 245 6.19 23.59 -0.67
N TYR A 246 6.22 24.11 -1.90
CA TYR A 246 7.28 23.81 -2.87
C TYR A 246 8.69 24.25 -2.43
N ASP A 247 8.84 25.36 -1.71
CA ASP A 247 10.15 25.77 -1.18
C ASP A 247 10.70 24.75 -0.17
N LYS A 248 9.86 24.28 0.77
CA LYS A 248 10.25 23.24 1.73
C LYS A 248 10.55 21.91 1.03
N ALA A 249 9.79 21.58 -0.01
CA ALA A 249 10.06 20.40 -0.81
C ALA A 249 11.43 20.51 -1.51
N ALA A 250 11.75 21.66 -2.11
CA ALA A 250 13.04 21.92 -2.73
C ALA A 250 14.19 21.79 -1.72
N GLU A 251 14.03 22.30 -0.49
CA GLU A 251 15.00 22.11 0.59
C GLU A 251 15.25 20.63 0.91
N ARG A 252 14.18 19.82 1.03
CA ARG A 252 14.29 18.39 1.33
C ARG A 252 14.93 17.60 0.19
N PHE A 253 14.55 17.86 -1.05
CA PHE A 253 15.16 17.19 -2.20
C PHE A 253 16.59 17.66 -2.44
N ALA A 254 16.93 18.92 -2.16
CA ALA A 254 18.30 19.41 -2.19
C ALA A 254 19.19 18.67 -1.16
N GLN A 255 18.68 18.50 0.07
CA GLN A 255 19.35 17.68 1.09
C GLN A 255 19.51 16.23 0.62
N LEU A 256 18.47 15.62 0.03
CA LEU A 256 18.52 14.26 -0.48
C LEU A 256 19.61 14.09 -1.55
N VAL A 257 19.67 14.97 -2.55
CA VAL A 257 20.68 14.85 -3.62
C VAL A 257 22.08 15.25 -3.14
N GLN A 258 22.22 15.96 -2.03
CA GLN A 258 23.51 16.18 -1.38
C GLN A 258 24.01 14.91 -0.69
N VAL A 259 23.11 14.17 -0.02
CA VAL A 259 23.42 12.87 0.60
C VAL A 259 23.72 11.82 -0.47
N ASN A 260 22.88 11.75 -1.49
CA ASN A 260 23.00 10.81 -2.60
C ASN A 260 22.82 11.53 -3.95
N PRO A 261 23.92 12.01 -4.57
CA PRO A 261 23.90 12.70 -5.85
C PRO A 261 23.34 11.88 -7.02
N ASN A 262 23.30 10.55 -6.89
CA ASN A 262 22.83 9.62 -7.90
C ASN A 262 21.38 9.15 -7.66
N ASN A 263 20.69 9.72 -6.67
CA ASN A 263 19.27 9.43 -6.44
C ASN A 263 18.42 10.04 -7.56
N VAL A 264 17.98 9.20 -8.50
CA VAL A 264 17.21 9.60 -9.70
C VAL A 264 15.93 10.35 -9.32
N GLU A 265 15.18 9.81 -8.37
CA GLU A 265 13.90 10.40 -7.92
C GLU A 265 14.15 11.74 -7.22
N GLY A 266 15.15 11.83 -6.36
CA GLY A 266 15.56 13.06 -5.69
C GLY A 266 15.93 14.16 -6.68
N GLN A 267 16.70 13.84 -7.73
CA GLN A 267 17.05 14.79 -8.80
C GLN A 267 15.80 15.24 -9.59
N PHE A 268 14.91 14.31 -9.91
CA PHE A 268 13.67 14.63 -10.64
C PHE A 268 12.77 15.55 -9.81
N TYR A 269 12.48 15.21 -8.55
CA TYR A 269 11.62 16.02 -7.70
C TYR A 269 12.27 17.34 -7.27
N LEU A 270 13.60 17.41 -7.18
CA LEU A 270 14.30 18.69 -7.06
C LEU A 270 14.03 19.57 -8.29
N GLY A 271 14.11 19.00 -9.50
CA GLY A 271 13.74 19.69 -10.74
C GLY A 271 12.32 20.24 -10.71
N VAL A 272 11.35 19.39 -10.37
CA VAL A 272 9.92 19.76 -10.27
C VAL A 272 9.71 20.90 -9.27
N THR A 273 10.30 20.80 -8.08
CA THR A 273 10.10 21.80 -7.01
C THR A 273 10.80 23.12 -7.31
N LEU A 274 11.97 23.10 -7.95
CA LEU A 274 12.65 24.32 -8.42
C LEU A 274 11.88 25.00 -9.56
N ALA A 275 11.28 24.24 -10.48
CA ALA A 275 10.43 24.79 -11.53
C ALA A 275 9.22 25.53 -10.94
N ARG A 276 8.56 24.93 -9.94
CA ARG A 276 7.42 25.52 -9.23
C ARG A 276 7.75 26.76 -8.39
N THR A 277 9.02 26.95 -8.06
CA THR A 277 9.52 28.11 -7.28
C THR A 277 10.24 29.14 -8.16
N ASN A 278 10.03 29.11 -9.48
CA ASN A 278 10.63 30.01 -10.47
C ASN A 278 12.17 29.98 -10.53
N ARG A 279 12.80 28.87 -10.12
CA ARG A 279 14.25 28.66 -10.14
C ARG A 279 14.66 27.84 -11.37
N ALA A 280 14.33 28.34 -12.56
CA ALA A 280 14.39 27.59 -13.82
C ALA A 280 15.77 27.01 -14.16
N ALA A 281 16.86 27.75 -13.91
CA ALA A 281 18.22 27.27 -14.17
C ALA A 281 18.57 26.03 -13.33
N GLY A 282 18.24 26.06 -12.04
CA GLY A 282 18.44 24.92 -11.14
C GLY A 282 17.53 23.74 -11.50
N ALA A 283 16.28 24.02 -11.86
CA ALA A 283 15.34 22.99 -12.33
C ALA A 283 15.88 22.22 -13.54
N LYS A 284 16.35 22.95 -14.56
CA LYS A 284 16.95 22.38 -15.77
C LYS A 284 18.16 21.50 -15.44
N ALA A 285 19.04 21.95 -14.55
CA ALA A 285 20.21 21.17 -14.14
C ALA A 285 19.82 19.85 -13.45
N ALA A 286 18.87 19.89 -12.52
CA ALA A 286 18.40 18.72 -11.79
C ALA A 286 17.70 17.71 -12.72
N PHE A 287 16.85 18.18 -13.64
CA PHE A 287 16.21 17.31 -14.64
C PHE A 287 17.20 16.62 -15.59
N LEU A 288 18.19 17.36 -16.11
CA LEU A 288 19.24 16.78 -16.94
C LEU A 288 20.07 15.75 -16.18
N LYS A 289 20.35 16.01 -14.89
CA LYS A 289 21.02 15.05 -14.02
C LYS A 289 20.17 13.78 -13.83
N ALA A 290 18.89 13.90 -13.52
CA ALA A 290 17.97 12.76 -13.40
C ALA A 290 17.96 11.90 -14.68
N LYS A 291 17.82 12.54 -15.85
CA LYS A 291 17.87 11.85 -17.15
C LYS A 291 19.21 11.17 -17.42
N SER A 292 20.33 11.76 -17.00
CA SER A 292 21.65 11.14 -17.17
C SER A 292 21.88 9.88 -16.31
N LEU A 293 21.12 9.74 -15.22
CA LEU A 293 21.29 8.66 -14.23
C LEU A 293 20.41 7.44 -14.51
N SER A 294 19.45 7.52 -15.43
CA SER A 294 18.50 6.44 -15.73
C SER A 294 18.29 6.28 -17.22
N GLN A 295 18.13 5.03 -17.66
CA GLN A 295 17.80 4.67 -19.04
C GLN A 295 16.28 4.50 -19.25
N ASP A 296 15.46 4.78 -18.22
CA ASP A 296 14.00 4.66 -18.31
C ASP A 296 13.43 5.66 -19.33
N PRO A 297 12.82 5.19 -20.44
CA PRO A 297 12.21 6.06 -21.43
C PRO A 297 11.06 6.91 -20.87
N ALA A 298 10.32 6.41 -19.87
CA ALA A 298 9.21 7.15 -19.27
C ALA A 298 9.70 8.36 -18.47
N LEU A 299 10.77 8.20 -17.69
CA LEU A 299 11.45 9.31 -17.04
C LEU A 299 12.00 10.31 -18.06
N ALA A 300 12.66 9.82 -19.13
CA ALA A 300 13.22 10.67 -20.16
C ALA A 300 12.16 11.57 -20.81
N ALA A 301 11.00 10.99 -21.17
CA ALA A 301 9.87 11.73 -21.71
C ALA A 301 9.30 12.76 -20.71
N SER A 302 9.17 12.37 -19.43
CA SER A 302 8.69 13.28 -18.37
C SER A 302 9.64 14.48 -18.18
N VAL A 303 10.95 14.22 -18.18
CA VAL A 303 11.97 15.27 -18.10
C VAL A 303 11.91 16.21 -19.31
N GLU A 304 11.75 15.68 -20.52
CA GLU A 304 11.64 16.50 -21.74
C GLU A 304 10.41 17.40 -21.71
N GLU A 305 9.28 16.88 -21.24
CA GLU A 305 8.05 17.67 -21.07
C GLU A 305 8.24 18.81 -20.08
N GLU A 306 8.85 18.55 -18.91
CA GLU A 306 9.12 19.59 -17.91
C GLU A 306 10.14 20.62 -18.42
N LEU A 307 11.17 20.20 -19.16
CA LEU A 307 12.14 21.12 -19.76
C LEU A 307 11.52 22.05 -20.81
N ALA A 308 10.54 21.57 -21.58
CA ALA A 308 9.83 22.39 -22.56
C ALA A 308 8.98 23.49 -21.90
N LYS A 309 8.50 23.29 -20.67
CA LYS A 309 7.73 24.28 -19.90
C LYS A 309 8.60 25.40 -19.31
N LEU A 310 9.92 25.23 -19.29
CA LEU A 310 10.88 26.20 -18.73
C LEU A 310 11.44 27.19 -19.77
N GLN A 311 11.03 27.07 -21.04
CA GLN A 311 11.41 27.94 -22.16
C GLN A 311 10.44 29.11 -22.30
#